data_AF-A0A9W6TSA9-F1
#
_entry.id   AF-A0A9W6TSA9-F1
#
_cell.length_a   1.000
_cell.length_b   1.000
_cell.length_c   1.000
_cell.angle_alpha   90.00
_cell.angle_beta   90.00
_cell.angle_gamma   90.00
#
_symmetry.space_group_name_H-M   'P 1'
#
loop_
_entity.id
_entity.type
_entity.pdbx_description
1 polymer ?
#
loop_
_entity_poly.entity_id
_entity_poly.type
_entity_poly.pdbx_seq_one_letter_code
_entity_poly.pdbx_strand_id
1 'polypeptide(L)'
;MGGKDNEPSAEGVFTPTADYSSPAPPSQQSKRQNLLWGGVSLFLLLNVIALYFLHFVDRGNDGHSVTSTISASTLSSANANSAAEGQAVSYAADGQLTAGAGTTAYLAAASLPAEDQYLANIKFAPLGTSETAYASNIVSYQTGTSPDISSTVTVATVDANAKTVSIADAATGNVFSGATVKGLATLSDSLAIALTTVTSSDGYTTTTYVTPVTIKDGSVSVQQDQTVQVYNTSSTNFMTRVSDTSFALVYYESYLVSPYYQRVIVGTVADDGSISFSDSIEFGNANGDTYTQFGTPQSVFNTSNTVTVPWYVEASTTSSNDTASTDVGSVGLCLFTASLSSSTLTKTAEVCDTTVTPTYYVDSAKISETVIALSYFDTSNNYALTLSLVEFSTVTGAPTFRSSYVLDESVGKIDFGSAFGFYPTPIVRVLTNNRLAVGFLNPANSGSPSIKVLSYSSDLTLSEDSPVLPVANADFSLSSADPKAAGSIVLDVVATDTGALIGYAGLWAGTQNQRVALVESFGKPVGVVSNVDGSDLDVALSGTVDVSSSLVKGTTYYASTEGTLYAASTTTTDNYILANDNSVVISKDALVGVAVSSKKLVVTV
;
A
#
# COMPACT_ATOMS: atom_id res chain seq x y z
N MET A 1 24.15 -53.76 54.56
CA MET A 1 25.48 -53.16 54.35
C MET A 1 25.22 -51.68 54.06
N GLY A 2 25.08 -50.75 55.01
CA GLY A 2 25.70 -50.50 56.32
C GLY A 2 26.55 -49.23 56.15
N GLY A 3 26.44 -48.13 56.88
CA GLY A 3 25.58 -47.62 57.97
C GLY A 3 25.98 -46.14 58.17
N LYS A 4 25.02 -45.26 58.46
CA LYS A 4 24.90 -44.45 59.70
C LYS A 4 26.04 -43.46 60.03
N ASP A 5 25.62 -42.20 60.14
CA ASP A 5 25.74 -41.27 61.27
C ASP A 5 27.12 -41.07 61.92
N ASN A 6 27.54 -39.80 62.06
CA ASN A 6 27.77 -39.14 63.36
C ASN A 6 28.43 -37.76 63.18
N GLU A 7 27.69 -36.70 63.51
CA GLU A 7 28.26 -35.56 64.25
C GLU A 7 28.69 -36.03 65.66
N PRO A 8 29.61 -35.33 66.36
CA PRO A 8 29.15 -34.22 67.22
C PRO A 8 30.09 -33.01 67.29
N SER A 9 29.46 -31.84 67.35
CA SER A 9 29.66 -30.74 68.31
C SER A 9 30.79 -30.85 69.34
N ALA A 10 31.52 -29.75 69.59
CA ALA A 10 31.26 -28.92 70.77
C ALA A 10 32.25 -27.74 70.89
N GLU A 11 31.69 -26.64 71.35
CA GLU A 11 32.27 -25.34 71.68
C GLU A 11 33.39 -25.41 72.74
N GLY A 12 34.26 -24.40 72.72
CA GLY A 12 35.24 -24.18 73.78
C GLY A 12 35.97 -22.86 73.64
N VAL A 13 35.30 -21.78 74.07
CA VAL A 13 35.86 -20.43 74.24
C VAL A 13 36.95 -20.44 75.30
N PHE A 14 38.16 -19.93 74.98
CA PHE A 14 39.08 -19.34 75.95
C PHE A 14 40.07 -18.38 75.26
N THR A 15 40.06 -17.12 75.68
CA THR A 15 41.17 -16.15 75.61
C THR A 15 41.54 -15.83 77.06
N PRO A 16 42.82 -15.56 77.44
CA PRO A 16 43.47 -14.29 77.07
C PRO A 16 45.03 -14.22 77.03
N THR A 17 45.52 -13.23 76.26
CA THR A 17 46.71 -12.34 76.44
C THR A 17 48.06 -12.85 77.00
N ALA A 18 49.16 -12.63 76.24
CA ALA A 18 50.16 -11.57 76.50
C ALA A 18 51.33 -11.58 75.49
N ASP A 19 51.85 -10.39 75.21
CA ASP A 19 52.81 -9.95 74.19
C ASP A 19 54.18 -10.66 74.15
N TYR A 20 54.80 -10.68 72.95
CA TYR A 20 56.16 -10.16 72.72
C TYR A 20 56.44 -9.91 71.21
N SER A 21 56.81 -8.66 70.90
CA SER A 21 57.69 -8.19 69.80
C SER A 21 57.39 -8.53 68.32
N SER A 22 57.05 -7.47 67.56
CA SER A 22 56.98 -7.35 66.08
C SER A 22 58.24 -7.88 65.35
N PRO A 23 58.12 -8.37 64.09
CA PRO A 23 57.91 -7.45 62.96
C PRO A 23 56.82 -7.90 61.98
N ALA A 24 56.12 -6.91 61.43
CA ALA A 24 55.07 -7.07 60.42
C ALA A 24 55.49 -7.91 59.21
N PRO A 25 54.57 -8.77 58.72
CA PRO A 25 54.46 -9.10 57.31
C PRO A 25 53.16 -8.58 56.69
N PRO A 26 53.09 -8.50 55.35
CA PRO A 26 52.27 -7.53 54.63
C PRO A 26 50.80 -7.95 54.45
N SER A 27 49.99 -6.93 54.19
CA SER A 27 48.57 -6.89 53.88
C SER A 27 48.08 -7.81 52.75
N GLN A 28 48.13 -9.14 52.93
CA GLN A 28 47.52 -10.09 51.98
C GLN A 28 45.97 -10.10 52.02
N GLN A 29 45.34 -9.59 53.08
CA GLN A 29 43.88 -9.50 53.18
C GLN A 29 43.28 -8.37 52.32
N SER A 30 44.03 -7.28 52.11
CA SER A 30 43.56 -6.14 51.30
C SER A 30 43.45 -6.44 49.81
N LYS A 31 44.32 -7.32 49.27
CA LYS A 31 44.34 -7.65 47.84
C LYS A 31 43.15 -8.50 47.42
N ARG A 32 42.71 -9.47 48.22
CA ARG A 32 41.52 -10.28 47.92
C ARG A 32 40.22 -9.49 48.06
N GLN A 33 40.10 -8.64 49.07
CA GLN A 33 38.94 -7.75 49.21
C GLN A 33 38.89 -6.70 48.10
N ASN A 34 40.02 -6.09 47.72
CA ASN A 34 40.05 -5.14 46.61
C ASN A 34 39.81 -5.81 45.26
N LEU A 35 40.18 -7.09 45.08
CA LEU A 35 39.88 -7.84 43.85
C LEU A 35 38.39 -8.22 43.77
N LEU A 36 37.78 -8.60 44.90
CA LEU A 36 36.35 -8.92 44.98
C LEU A 36 35.48 -7.66 44.82
N TRP A 37 35.81 -6.57 45.52
CA TRP A 37 35.11 -5.29 45.36
C TRP A 37 35.39 -4.64 44.01
N GLY A 38 36.59 -4.79 43.46
CA GLY A 38 36.92 -4.38 42.09
C GLY A 38 36.15 -5.18 41.05
N GLY A 39 36.01 -6.49 41.24
CA GLY A 39 35.23 -7.37 40.37
C GLY A 39 33.73 -7.08 40.41
N VAL A 40 33.16 -6.87 41.61
CA VAL A 40 31.74 -6.51 41.79
C VAL A 40 31.46 -5.11 41.22
N SER A 41 32.36 -4.14 41.44
CA SER A 41 32.22 -2.80 40.88
C SER A 41 32.33 -2.80 39.36
N LEU A 42 33.25 -3.60 38.80
CA LEU A 42 33.37 -3.78 37.35
C LEU A 42 32.13 -4.47 36.76
N PHE A 43 31.58 -5.48 37.45
CA PHE A 43 30.36 -6.15 37.02
C PHE A 43 29.15 -5.21 37.06
N LEU A 44 29.00 -4.41 38.12
CA LEU A 44 27.95 -3.38 38.19
C LEU A 44 28.13 -2.31 37.11
N LEU A 45 29.36 -1.84 36.88
CA LEU A 45 29.66 -0.88 35.83
C LEU A 45 29.33 -1.46 34.44
N LEU A 46 29.70 -2.72 34.17
CA LEU A 46 29.40 -3.39 32.91
C LEU A 46 27.89 -3.62 32.73
N ASN A 47 27.14 -3.90 33.79
CA ASN A 47 25.69 -4.01 33.71
C ASN A 47 25.02 -2.64 33.52
N VAL A 48 25.52 -1.58 34.15
CA VAL A 48 25.04 -0.20 33.91
C VAL A 48 25.39 0.26 32.50
N ILE A 49 26.57 -0.08 32.00
CA ILE A 49 26.98 0.16 30.62
C ILE A 49 26.11 -0.66 29.65
N ALA A 50 25.85 -1.94 29.94
CA ALA A 50 24.95 -2.76 29.14
C ALA A 50 23.52 -2.23 29.15
N LEU A 51 23.00 -1.78 30.29
CA LEU A 51 21.72 -1.06 30.39
C LEU A 51 21.76 0.26 29.64
N TYR A 52 22.87 1.00 29.66
CA TYR A 52 23.04 2.22 28.87
C TYR A 52 23.04 1.91 27.36
N PHE A 53 23.71 0.84 26.93
CA PHE A 53 23.69 0.38 25.54
C PHE A 53 22.28 -0.12 25.14
N LEU A 54 21.61 -0.91 25.98
CA LEU A 54 20.23 -1.38 25.75
C LEU A 54 19.20 -0.23 25.77
N HIS A 55 19.40 0.79 26.61
CA HIS A 55 18.43 1.88 26.77
C HIS A 55 18.67 3.04 25.79
N PHE A 56 19.93 3.28 25.35
CA PHE A 56 20.29 4.41 24.51
C PHE A 56 20.91 4.05 23.16
N VAL A 57 21.55 2.89 23.00
CA VAL A 57 22.23 2.50 21.74
C VAL A 57 21.38 1.51 20.92
N ASP A 58 20.57 0.67 21.55
CA ASP A 58 19.61 -0.20 20.85
C ASP A 58 18.41 0.58 20.28
N ARG A 59 18.20 1.82 20.73
CA ARG A 59 17.32 2.81 20.06
C ARG A 59 17.96 3.43 18.81
N GLY A 60 19.18 3.04 18.46
CA GLY A 60 19.98 3.67 17.41
C GLY A 60 20.23 2.81 16.17
N ASN A 61 19.74 1.57 16.08
CA ASN A 61 20.20 0.65 15.03
C ASN A 61 19.15 0.04 14.09
N ASP A 62 17.91 0.53 14.14
CA ASP A 62 17.02 0.48 12.98
C ASP A 62 17.02 1.89 12.38
N GLY A 63 17.50 1.98 11.14
CA GLY A 63 17.78 3.25 10.48
C GLY A 63 16.53 4.13 10.44
N HIS A 64 16.53 5.18 11.26
CA HIS A 64 15.95 6.53 11.10
C HIS A 64 15.93 7.19 12.50
N SER A 65 17.08 7.26 13.19
CA SER A 65 17.16 8.02 14.44
C SER A 65 17.37 9.50 14.12
N VAL A 66 16.26 10.24 14.13
CA VAL A 66 16.26 11.70 14.23
C VAL A 66 16.93 12.05 15.57
N THR A 67 18.25 12.30 15.55
CA THR A 67 18.98 12.88 16.68
C THR A 67 18.71 14.37 16.75
N SER A 68 17.43 14.74 16.87
CA SER A 68 17.03 16.08 17.25
C SER A 68 16.93 16.11 18.76
N THR A 69 17.71 16.98 19.39
CA THR A 69 17.57 17.30 20.81
C THR A 69 16.15 17.81 21.02
N ILE A 70 15.27 16.99 21.60
CA ILE A 70 13.87 17.36 21.86
C ILE A 70 13.90 18.53 22.83
N SER A 71 13.66 19.72 22.29
CA SER A 71 13.53 20.94 23.07
C SER A 71 12.04 21.10 23.36
N ALA A 72 11.65 21.55 24.55
CA ALA A 72 10.24 21.86 24.84
C ALA A 72 9.64 22.86 23.83
N SER A 73 10.49 23.69 23.19
CA SER A 73 10.12 24.59 22.09
C SER A 73 9.77 23.90 20.76
N THR A 74 10.12 22.62 20.58
CA THR A 74 9.72 21.80 19.41
C THR A 74 8.39 21.08 19.65
N LEU A 75 7.95 20.95 20.91
CA LEU A 75 6.58 20.54 21.27
C LEU A 75 5.57 21.70 21.12
N SER A 76 6.02 22.95 21.27
CA SER A 76 5.19 24.15 21.10
C SER A 76 5.01 24.60 19.64
N SER A 77 5.58 23.89 18.67
CA SER A 77 5.37 24.13 17.24
C SER A 77 4.58 22.99 16.57
N ALA A 78 3.70 22.34 17.32
CA ALA A 78 2.62 21.60 16.69
C ALA A 78 1.75 22.59 15.90
N ASN A 79 1.03 22.11 14.87
CA ASN A 79 -0.22 22.77 14.49
C ASN A 79 -1.19 22.63 15.68
N ALA A 80 -0.99 23.43 16.73
CA ALA A 80 -1.77 23.40 17.98
C ALA A 80 -3.26 23.68 17.74
N ASN A 81 -3.62 24.16 16.55
CA ASN A 81 -4.98 24.45 16.14
C ASN A 81 -5.86 23.20 15.90
N SER A 82 -5.31 21.98 15.93
CA SER A 82 -6.10 20.75 15.66
C SER A 82 -6.06 19.65 16.73
N ALA A 83 -5.18 19.72 17.72
CA ALA A 83 -5.03 18.67 18.73
C ALA A 83 -5.86 18.97 20.00
N ALA A 84 -6.48 17.94 20.58
CA ALA A 84 -7.32 18.02 21.77
C ALA A 84 -6.82 17.10 22.89
N GLU A 85 -7.12 17.46 24.14
CA GLU A 85 -6.79 16.65 25.32
C GLU A 85 -7.33 15.22 25.19
N GLY A 86 -6.45 14.24 25.41
CA GLY A 86 -6.71 12.82 25.28
C GLY A 86 -6.47 12.24 23.89
N GLN A 87 -6.10 13.04 22.89
CA GLN A 87 -5.71 12.52 21.58
C GLN A 87 -4.28 11.97 21.59
N ALA A 88 -4.08 10.86 20.90
CA ALA A 88 -2.74 10.39 20.59
C ALA A 88 -2.09 11.25 19.50
N VAL A 89 -0.77 11.38 19.58
CA VAL A 89 0.06 12.16 18.64
C VAL A 89 1.19 11.32 18.09
N SER A 90 1.69 11.70 16.91
CA SER A 90 2.87 11.13 16.25
C SER A 90 3.75 12.22 15.66
N TYR A 91 4.96 11.86 15.22
CA TYR A 91 5.79 12.75 14.41
C TYR A 91 5.43 12.63 12.93
N ALA A 92 5.21 13.76 12.28
CA ALA A 92 5.15 13.87 10.83
C ALA A 92 6.56 13.73 10.22
N ALA A 93 6.63 13.58 8.90
CA ALA A 93 7.88 13.39 8.17
C ALA A 93 8.87 14.58 8.30
N ASP A 94 8.37 15.78 8.59
CA ASP A 94 9.18 16.98 8.85
C ASP A 94 9.65 17.09 10.32
N GLY A 95 9.32 16.10 11.14
CA GLY A 95 9.66 16.05 12.57
C GLY A 95 8.71 16.84 13.48
N GLN A 96 7.64 17.44 12.95
CA GLN A 96 6.64 18.12 13.77
C GLN A 96 5.66 17.14 14.40
N LEU A 97 5.15 17.49 15.59
CA LEU A 97 4.07 16.74 16.23
C LEU A 97 2.73 17.00 15.54
N THR A 98 2.02 15.93 15.24
CA THR A 98 0.66 15.96 14.69
C THR A 98 -0.29 15.12 15.53
N ALA A 99 -1.56 15.54 15.59
CA ALA A 99 -2.62 14.68 16.09
C ALA A 99 -2.78 13.45 15.18
N GLY A 100 -3.08 12.31 15.79
CA GLY A 100 -3.18 11.03 15.09
C GLY A 100 -1.89 10.25 15.03
N ALA A 101 -2.02 8.93 14.93
CA ALA A 101 -0.91 8.01 14.82
C ALA A 101 -1.35 6.69 14.19
N GLY A 102 -0.38 5.90 13.74
CA GLY A 102 -0.58 4.58 13.16
C GLY A 102 -1.25 4.60 11.80
N THR A 103 -1.67 3.42 11.34
CA THR A 103 -2.39 3.27 10.07
C THR A 103 -3.83 2.84 10.36
N THR A 104 -4.79 3.55 9.77
CA THR A 104 -6.23 3.33 9.98
C THR A 104 -6.94 3.19 8.64
N ALA A 105 -7.80 2.17 8.52
CA ALA A 105 -8.74 2.04 7.41
C ALA A 105 -10.18 2.26 7.90
N TYR A 106 -10.85 3.26 7.32
CA TYR A 106 -12.26 3.58 7.56
C TYR A 106 -13.08 2.89 6.48
N LEU A 107 -13.71 1.76 6.82
CA LEU A 107 -14.22 0.80 5.84
C LEU A 107 -15.51 1.21 5.12
N ALA A 108 -16.29 2.12 5.71
CA ALA A 108 -17.56 2.58 5.16
C ALA A 108 -17.48 4.05 4.73
N ALA A 109 -16.40 4.42 4.05
CA ALA A 109 -16.12 5.82 3.75
C ALA A 109 -17.14 6.40 2.77
N ALA A 110 -17.60 5.63 1.77
CA ALA A 110 -18.62 6.07 0.81
C ALA A 110 -19.86 5.16 0.80
N SER A 111 -21.01 5.75 0.50
CA SER A 111 -22.20 5.00 0.08
C SER A 111 -22.13 4.75 -1.43
N LEU A 112 -22.09 3.49 -1.83
CA LEU A 112 -22.20 3.07 -3.22
C LEU A 112 -23.66 2.78 -3.59
N PRO A 113 -24.01 2.73 -4.89
CA PRO A 113 -25.32 2.28 -5.33
C PRO A 113 -25.75 0.96 -4.68
N ALA A 114 -27.06 0.80 -4.46
CA ALA A 114 -27.60 -0.34 -3.76
C ALA A 114 -27.28 -1.67 -4.48
N GLU A 115 -27.15 -2.76 -3.71
CA GLU A 115 -26.70 -4.07 -4.21
C GLU A 115 -27.64 -4.65 -5.28
N ASP A 116 -28.91 -4.24 -5.30
CA ASP A 116 -29.90 -4.60 -6.32
C ASP A 116 -29.62 -3.99 -7.69
N GLN A 117 -28.79 -2.94 -7.77
CA GLN A 117 -28.35 -2.34 -9.03
C GLN A 117 -27.17 -3.07 -9.68
N TYR A 118 -26.60 -4.08 -9.01
CA TYR A 118 -25.43 -4.87 -9.43
C TYR A 118 -24.20 -4.01 -9.80
N LEU A 119 -23.17 -4.02 -8.97
CA LEU A 119 -21.99 -3.18 -9.16
C LEU A 119 -20.75 -4.02 -9.53
N ALA A 120 -20.34 -3.97 -10.79
CA ALA A 120 -19.34 -4.92 -11.31
C ALA A 120 -17.90 -4.38 -11.35
N ASN A 121 -17.74 -3.06 -11.31
CA ASN A 121 -16.47 -2.42 -11.60
C ASN A 121 -16.39 -1.04 -10.95
N ILE A 122 -15.21 -0.67 -10.47
CA ILE A 122 -14.89 0.64 -9.93
C ILE A 122 -13.49 1.05 -10.39
N LYS A 123 -13.33 2.32 -10.79
CA LYS A 123 -12.05 2.90 -11.21
C LYS A 123 -11.88 4.30 -10.66
N PHE A 124 -10.65 4.68 -10.38
CA PHE A 124 -10.29 6.01 -9.91
C PHE A 124 -9.20 6.65 -10.78
N ALA A 125 -9.18 7.98 -10.82
CA ALA A 125 -8.06 8.77 -11.29
C ALA A 125 -8.01 10.09 -10.50
N PRO A 126 -6.83 10.71 -10.34
CA PRO A 126 -6.74 12.01 -9.68
C PRO A 126 -7.53 13.07 -10.46
N LEU A 127 -8.07 14.10 -9.81
CA LEU A 127 -8.81 15.15 -10.52
C LEU A 127 -7.90 16.11 -11.32
N GLY A 128 -6.59 16.07 -11.07
CA GLY A 128 -5.61 16.83 -11.85
C GLY A 128 -4.23 16.23 -11.76
N THR A 129 -3.23 17.03 -12.12
CA THR A 129 -1.80 16.67 -12.17
C THR A 129 -0.89 17.70 -11.49
N SER A 130 -1.37 18.91 -11.17
CA SER A 130 -0.61 19.94 -10.47
C SER A 130 -0.24 19.59 -9.03
N GLU A 131 -1.00 18.71 -8.38
CA GLU A 131 -0.80 18.24 -7.02
C GLU A 131 -0.47 16.75 -7.00
N THR A 132 0.32 16.32 -6.02
CA THR A 132 0.68 14.90 -5.83
C THR A 132 -0.53 14.04 -5.44
N ALA A 133 -1.48 14.65 -4.73
CA ALA A 133 -2.72 14.04 -4.33
C ALA A 133 -3.82 15.11 -4.34
N TYR A 134 -5.07 14.67 -4.42
CA TYR A 134 -6.24 15.54 -4.38
C TYR A 134 -7.25 14.99 -3.39
N ALA A 135 -7.93 15.87 -2.67
CA ALA A 135 -9.12 15.51 -1.89
C ALA A 135 -10.28 15.05 -2.80
N SER A 136 -10.42 15.65 -3.99
CA SER A 136 -11.41 15.24 -4.99
C SER A 136 -10.74 14.45 -6.12
N ASN A 137 -11.34 13.34 -6.50
CA ASN A 137 -10.81 12.41 -7.51
C ASN A 137 -11.93 12.01 -8.48
N ILE A 138 -11.57 11.66 -9.71
CA ILE A 138 -12.52 11.07 -10.65
C ILE A 138 -12.80 9.64 -10.22
N VAL A 139 -14.08 9.27 -10.18
CA VAL A 139 -14.53 7.90 -9.95
C VAL A 139 -15.40 7.45 -11.11
N SER A 140 -15.24 6.20 -11.52
CA SER A 140 -16.19 5.50 -12.36
C SER A 140 -16.72 4.27 -11.65
N TYR A 141 -18.01 4.01 -11.76
CA TYR A 141 -18.61 2.75 -11.31
C TYR A 141 -19.58 2.21 -12.35
N GLN A 142 -19.62 0.88 -12.49
CA GLN A 142 -20.56 0.20 -13.38
C GLN A 142 -21.75 -0.34 -12.58
N THR A 143 -22.96 -0.04 -13.04
CA THR A 143 -24.21 -0.69 -12.61
C THR A 143 -24.80 -1.55 -13.73
N GLY A 144 -25.62 -2.53 -13.36
CA GLY A 144 -26.36 -3.39 -14.28
C GLY A 144 -25.52 -4.53 -14.88
N THR A 145 -26.24 -5.51 -15.43
CA THR A 145 -25.66 -6.73 -16.03
C THR A 145 -25.77 -6.68 -17.55
N SER A 146 -24.79 -7.27 -18.25
CA SER A 146 -24.81 -7.37 -19.71
C SER A 146 -26.14 -7.98 -20.21
N PRO A 147 -26.79 -7.40 -21.25
CA PRO A 147 -26.31 -6.29 -22.08
C PRO A 147 -26.62 -4.88 -21.51
N ASP A 148 -27.46 -4.77 -20.49
CA ASP A 148 -27.97 -3.52 -19.93
C ASP A 148 -27.02 -2.92 -18.87
N ILE A 149 -25.74 -2.79 -19.22
CA ILE A 149 -24.74 -2.16 -18.36
C ILE A 149 -24.77 -0.63 -18.50
N SER A 150 -24.43 0.07 -17.43
CA SER A 150 -24.17 1.52 -17.45
C SER A 150 -22.97 1.85 -16.60
N SER A 151 -22.01 2.59 -17.16
CA SER A 151 -20.87 3.11 -16.38
C SER A 151 -21.01 4.60 -16.19
N THR A 152 -20.99 5.04 -14.94
CA THR A 152 -21.11 6.45 -14.56
C THR A 152 -19.74 7.01 -14.24
N VAL A 153 -19.36 8.13 -14.83
CA VAL A 153 -18.15 8.90 -14.47
C VAL A 153 -18.53 10.15 -13.69
N THR A 154 -17.97 10.32 -12.50
CA THR A 154 -18.26 11.45 -11.61
C THR A 154 -17.06 11.74 -10.71
N VAL A 155 -17.26 12.56 -9.67
CA VAL A 155 -16.23 12.94 -8.70
C VAL A 155 -16.54 12.32 -7.33
N ALA A 156 -15.50 11.79 -6.69
CA ALA A 156 -15.49 11.37 -5.30
C ALA A 156 -14.61 12.34 -4.49
N THR A 157 -15.18 12.94 -3.44
CA THR A 157 -14.49 13.92 -2.59
C THR A 157 -14.34 13.38 -1.18
N VAL A 158 -13.10 13.34 -0.70
CA VAL A 158 -12.75 12.96 0.66
C VAL A 158 -12.98 14.13 1.60
N ASP A 159 -13.78 13.89 2.64
CA ASP A 159 -13.80 14.74 3.84
C ASP A 159 -12.87 14.11 4.88
N ALA A 160 -11.66 14.67 4.97
CA ALA A 160 -10.64 14.18 5.88
C ALA A 160 -11.01 14.37 7.37
N ASN A 161 -11.94 15.27 7.71
CA ASN A 161 -12.37 15.48 9.09
C ASN A 161 -13.45 14.49 9.49
N ALA A 162 -14.39 14.22 8.58
CA ALA A 162 -15.47 13.26 8.82
C ALA A 162 -15.06 11.81 8.52
N LYS A 163 -13.89 11.59 7.90
CA LYS A 163 -13.41 10.28 7.40
C LYS A 163 -14.42 9.60 6.47
N THR A 164 -15.08 10.43 5.66
CA THR A 164 -16.08 9.99 4.68
C THR A 164 -15.69 10.45 3.29
N VAL A 165 -16.35 9.88 2.30
CA VAL A 165 -16.21 10.20 0.88
C VAL A 165 -17.59 10.39 0.29
N SER A 166 -17.84 11.59 -0.25
CA SER A 166 -19.06 11.88 -1.00
C SER A 166 -18.83 11.62 -2.48
N ILE A 167 -19.74 10.87 -3.11
CA ILE A 167 -19.76 10.68 -4.56
C ILE A 167 -20.82 11.63 -5.14
N ALA A 168 -20.42 12.48 -6.08
CA ALA A 168 -21.32 13.46 -6.68
C ALA A 168 -22.32 12.80 -7.65
N ASP A 169 -23.51 13.36 -7.74
CA ASP A 169 -24.47 12.99 -8.77
C ASP A 169 -23.90 13.26 -10.17
N ALA A 170 -24.10 12.32 -11.09
CA ALA A 170 -23.62 12.45 -12.45
C ALA A 170 -24.69 13.03 -13.37
N ALA A 171 -24.28 13.97 -14.24
CA ALA A 171 -25.11 14.38 -15.37
C ALA A 171 -25.34 13.19 -16.32
N THR A 172 -26.47 13.16 -17.02
CA THR A 172 -26.80 12.06 -17.95
C THR A 172 -25.75 11.87 -19.04
N GLY A 173 -25.09 12.95 -19.48
CA GLY A 173 -23.99 12.89 -20.45
C GLY A 173 -22.74 12.17 -19.94
N ASN A 174 -22.59 11.97 -18.63
CA ASN A 174 -21.47 11.26 -18.02
C ASN A 174 -21.71 9.75 -17.86
N VAL A 175 -22.84 9.25 -18.36
CA VAL A 175 -23.20 7.83 -18.29
C VAL A 175 -22.96 7.17 -19.64
N PHE A 176 -22.05 6.20 -19.66
CA PHE A 176 -21.83 5.33 -20.82
C PHE A 176 -22.82 4.15 -20.77
N SER A 177 -23.87 4.22 -21.60
CA SER A 177 -24.83 3.13 -21.75
C SER A 177 -24.25 2.00 -22.60
N GLY A 178 -24.38 0.75 -22.16
CA GLY A 178 -23.89 -0.43 -22.87
C GLY A 178 -22.36 -0.58 -22.88
N ALA A 179 -21.63 0.21 -22.08
CA ALA A 179 -20.17 0.13 -21.99
C ALA A 179 -19.68 0.05 -20.54
N THR A 180 -18.57 -0.64 -20.35
CA THR A 180 -17.82 -0.68 -19.09
C THR A 180 -16.62 0.26 -19.18
N VAL A 181 -16.48 1.20 -18.26
CA VAL A 181 -15.23 1.95 -18.07
C VAL A 181 -14.19 1.02 -17.44
N LYS A 182 -13.10 0.75 -18.15
CA LYS A 182 -12.02 -0.15 -17.76
C LYS A 182 -10.79 0.57 -17.24
N GLY A 183 -10.63 1.85 -17.57
CA GLY A 183 -9.53 2.68 -17.09
C GLY A 183 -9.86 4.16 -17.16
N LEU A 184 -9.24 4.94 -16.29
CA LEU A 184 -9.28 6.40 -16.26
C LEU A 184 -7.83 6.90 -16.18
N ALA A 185 -7.50 7.91 -16.97
CA ALA A 185 -6.19 8.56 -16.88
C ALA A 185 -6.36 10.08 -16.96
N THR A 186 -5.88 10.77 -15.94
CA THR A 186 -5.87 12.23 -15.90
C THR A 186 -4.62 12.75 -16.58
N LEU A 187 -4.81 13.58 -17.60
CA LEU A 187 -3.74 14.11 -18.44
C LEU A 187 -3.31 15.49 -17.96
N SER A 188 -4.24 16.34 -17.55
CA SER A 188 -3.95 17.64 -16.95
C SER A 188 -5.06 18.01 -15.96
N ASP A 189 -4.95 19.18 -15.34
CA ASP A 189 -5.99 19.72 -14.45
C ASP A 189 -7.30 20.05 -15.17
N SER A 190 -7.34 19.93 -16.50
CA SER A 190 -8.50 20.22 -17.34
C SER A 190 -8.96 19.04 -18.20
N LEU A 191 -8.21 17.95 -18.22
CA LEU A 191 -8.43 16.85 -19.17
C LEU A 191 -8.09 15.49 -18.55
N ALA A 192 -9.01 14.56 -18.69
CA ALA A 192 -8.81 13.14 -18.49
C ALA A 192 -9.31 12.34 -19.70
N ILE A 193 -9.00 11.04 -19.73
CA ILE A 193 -9.47 10.09 -20.73
C ILE A 193 -10.12 8.91 -20.02
N ALA A 194 -11.29 8.51 -20.51
CA ALA A 194 -11.95 7.28 -20.12
C ALA A 194 -11.72 6.20 -21.19
N LEU A 195 -11.19 5.06 -20.77
CA LEU A 195 -11.10 3.85 -21.56
C LEU A 195 -12.34 3.00 -21.31
N THR A 196 -13.09 2.70 -22.36
CA THR A 196 -14.32 1.92 -22.28
C THR A 196 -14.25 0.68 -23.16
N THR A 197 -14.97 -0.35 -22.76
CA THR A 197 -15.17 -1.56 -23.55
C THR A 197 -16.66 -1.78 -23.76
N VAL A 198 -17.02 -2.16 -24.98
CA VAL A 198 -18.38 -2.57 -25.36
C VAL A 198 -18.31 -4.02 -25.80
N THR A 199 -19.04 -4.90 -25.11
CA THR A 199 -19.21 -6.29 -25.52
C THR A 199 -20.42 -6.39 -26.44
N SER A 200 -20.24 -6.96 -27.62
CA SER A 200 -21.32 -7.14 -28.58
C SER A 200 -22.35 -8.16 -28.07
N SER A 201 -23.52 -8.18 -28.71
CA SER A 201 -24.58 -9.14 -28.39
C SER A 201 -24.21 -10.61 -28.63
N ASP A 202 -23.12 -10.88 -29.35
CA ASP A 202 -22.61 -12.25 -29.52
C ASP A 202 -21.86 -12.76 -28.28
N GLY A 203 -21.48 -11.87 -27.35
CA GLY A 203 -20.79 -12.20 -26.10
C GLY A 203 -19.29 -12.50 -26.24
N TYR A 204 -18.76 -12.51 -27.46
CA TYR A 204 -17.37 -12.86 -27.79
C TYR A 204 -16.58 -11.66 -28.31
N THR A 205 -17.22 -10.72 -28.99
CA THR A 205 -16.56 -9.54 -29.54
C THR A 205 -16.56 -8.42 -28.51
N THR A 206 -15.38 -7.96 -28.12
CA THR A 206 -15.22 -6.75 -27.30
C THR A 206 -14.49 -5.68 -28.09
N THR A 207 -15.04 -4.47 -28.13
CA THR A 207 -14.44 -3.31 -28.80
C THR A 207 -14.01 -2.30 -27.75
N THR A 208 -12.82 -1.74 -27.91
CA THR A 208 -12.24 -0.75 -27.00
C THR A 208 -12.33 0.64 -27.60
N TYR A 209 -12.80 1.59 -26.79
CA TYR A 209 -12.93 2.99 -27.15
C TYR A 209 -12.27 3.88 -26.09
N VAL A 210 -11.84 5.06 -26.50
CA VAL A 210 -11.39 6.12 -25.61
C VAL A 210 -12.26 7.35 -25.80
N THR A 211 -12.53 8.06 -24.70
CA THR A 211 -13.39 9.24 -24.69
C THR A 211 -12.74 10.32 -23.83
N PRO A 212 -12.59 11.56 -24.34
CA PRO A 212 -12.15 12.69 -23.52
C PRO A 212 -13.14 12.99 -22.39
N VAL A 213 -12.61 13.41 -21.26
CA VAL A 213 -13.35 13.87 -20.09
C VAL A 213 -12.79 15.25 -19.71
N THR A 214 -13.62 16.28 -19.87
CA THR A 214 -13.25 17.64 -19.47
C THR A 214 -13.36 17.76 -17.96
N ILE A 215 -12.35 18.38 -17.34
CA ILE A 215 -12.33 18.68 -15.92
C ILE A 215 -12.47 20.20 -15.77
N LYS A 216 -13.45 20.63 -14.98
CA LYS A 216 -13.70 22.06 -14.77
C LYS A 216 -14.37 22.29 -13.43
N ASP A 217 -13.83 23.24 -12.66
CA ASP A 217 -14.41 23.72 -11.40
C ASP A 217 -14.76 22.59 -10.42
N GLY A 218 -13.89 21.58 -10.31
CA GLY A 218 -14.13 20.43 -9.42
C GLY A 218 -15.08 19.36 -9.97
N SER A 219 -15.55 19.50 -11.22
CA SER A 219 -16.51 18.60 -11.87
C SER A 219 -15.95 17.99 -13.15
N VAL A 220 -16.61 16.94 -13.65
CA VAL A 220 -16.24 16.24 -14.88
C VAL A 220 -17.37 16.23 -15.90
N SER A 221 -17.04 16.33 -17.18
CA SER A 221 -17.97 16.21 -18.30
C SER A 221 -17.39 15.30 -19.38
N VAL A 222 -18.04 14.16 -19.62
CA VAL A 222 -17.65 13.21 -20.66
C VAL A 222 -18.04 13.75 -22.04
N GLN A 223 -17.09 13.73 -22.99
CA GLN A 223 -17.28 14.20 -24.37
C GLN A 223 -17.59 13.01 -25.30
N GLN A 224 -18.77 12.39 -25.14
CA GLN A 224 -19.13 11.16 -25.88
C GLN A 224 -19.17 11.32 -27.40
N ASP A 225 -19.38 12.53 -27.90
CA ASP A 225 -19.30 12.86 -29.32
C ASP A 225 -17.88 12.79 -29.89
N GLN A 226 -16.86 12.82 -29.02
CA GLN A 226 -15.44 12.68 -29.34
C GLN A 226 -14.90 11.26 -29.07
N THR A 227 -15.77 10.28 -28.82
CA THR A 227 -15.36 8.90 -28.60
C THR A 227 -14.72 8.31 -29.87
N VAL A 228 -13.53 7.72 -29.73
CA VAL A 228 -12.81 7.08 -30.84
C VAL A 228 -12.56 5.62 -30.54
N GLN A 229 -12.83 4.75 -31.51
CA GLN A 229 -12.47 3.34 -31.43
C GLN A 229 -10.96 3.17 -31.52
N VAL A 230 -10.36 2.45 -30.57
CA VAL A 230 -8.93 2.13 -30.62
C VAL A 230 -8.71 0.85 -31.43
N TYR A 231 -9.42 -0.21 -31.07
CA TYR A 231 -9.29 -1.53 -31.71
C TYR A 231 -10.52 -2.40 -31.40
N ASN A 232 -10.64 -3.53 -32.12
CA ASN A 232 -11.75 -4.46 -32.00
C ASN A 232 -11.27 -5.90 -31.74
N THR A 233 -12.09 -6.69 -31.06
CA THR A 233 -11.92 -8.11 -30.78
C THR A 233 -10.75 -8.43 -29.83
N SER A 234 -10.49 -7.52 -28.90
CA SER A 234 -9.70 -7.78 -27.69
C SER A 234 -10.13 -6.80 -26.59
N SER A 235 -9.53 -6.88 -25.40
CA SER A 235 -9.81 -5.94 -24.30
C SER A 235 -8.53 -5.53 -23.60
N THR A 236 -8.53 -4.32 -23.04
CA THR A 236 -7.44 -3.79 -22.24
C THR A 236 -8.00 -2.91 -21.14
N ASN A 237 -7.26 -2.83 -20.06
CA ASN A 237 -7.56 -1.97 -18.91
C ASN A 237 -6.42 -0.98 -18.64
N PHE A 238 -5.36 -1.00 -19.47
CA PHE A 238 -4.09 -0.35 -19.17
C PHE A 238 -3.88 0.89 -20.02
N MET A 239 -3.98 2.03 -19.36
CA MET A 239 -3.82 3.37 -19.94
C MET A 239 -3.08 4.25 -18.93
N THR A 240 -2.25 5.17 -19.41
CA THR A 240 -1.59 6.16 -18.57
C THR A 240 -1.43 7.50 -19.28
N ARG A 241 -1.09 8.53 -18.49
CA ARG A 241 -0.67 9.84 -18.99
C ARG A 241 0.74 9.76 -19.60
N VAL A 242 0.91 10.41 -20.75
CA VAL A 242 2.22 10.69 -21.36
C VAL A 242 2.57 12.18 -21.24
N SER A 243 1.58 13.04 -21.46
CA SER A 243 1.71 14.50 -21.37
C SER A 243 0.36 15.13 -20.98
N ASP A 244 0.28 16.46 -20.94
CA ASP A 244 -0.98 17.18 -20.65
C ASP A 244 -2.11 16.89 -21.65
N THR A 245 -1.76 16.42 -22.85
CA THR A 245 -2.69 16.18 -23.95
C THR A 245 -2.54 14.79 -24.56
N SER A 246 -1.64 13.95 -24.06
CA SER A 246 -1.35 12.64 -24.65
C SER A 246 -1.37 11.53 -23.61
N PHE A 247 -1.80 10.35 -24.04
CA PHE A 247 -1.92 9.15 -23.23
C PHE A 247 -1.37 7.95 -24.00
N ALA A 248 -0.89 6.95 -23.27
CA ALA A 248 -0.47 5.68 -23.84
C ALA A 248 -1.46 4.59 -23.48
N LEU A 249 -1.74 3.71 -24.44
CA LEU A 249 -2.57 2.53 -24.27
C LEU A 249 -1.80 1.31 -24.75
N VAL A 250 -1.94 0.21 -24.04
CA VAL A 250 -1.43 -1.11 -24.45
C VAL A 250 -2.60 -2.05 -24.70
N TYR A 251 -2.51 -2.89 -25.72
CA TYR A 251 -3.60 -3.79 -26.09
C TYR A 251 -3.08 -5.03 -26.83
N TYR A 252 -3.88 -6.08 -26.86
CA TYR A 252 -3.65 -7.22 -27.73
C TYR A 252 -4.21 -6.93 -29.12
N GLU A 253 -3.54 -7.39 -30.17
CA GLU A 253 -4.20 -7.58 -31.47
C GLU A 253 -5.43 -8.49 -31.35
N SER A 254 -6.27 -8.53 -32.38
CA SER A 254 -7.48 -9.34 -32.39
C SER A 254 -7.16 -10.81 -32.06
N TYR A 255 -7.90 -11.38 -31.10
CA TYR A 255 -7.77 -12.79 -30.73
C TYR A 255 -8.17 -13.77 -31.86
N LEU A 256 -8.71 -13.26 -32.97
CA LEU A 256 -8.99 -14.03 -34.18
C LEU A 256 -7.76 -14.22 -35.07
N VAL A 257 -6.65 -13.56 -34.77
CA VAL A 257 -5.37 -13.70 -35.46
C VAL A 257 -4.49 -14.67 -34.68
N SER A 258 -3.75 -15.53 -35.39
CA SER A 258 -2.82 -16.47 -34.77
C SER A 258 -1.52 -16.54 -35.57
N PRO A 259 -0.35 -16.22 -34.97
CA PRO A 259 -0.23 -15.64 -33.63
C PRO A 259 -0.77 -14.20 -33.58
N TYR A 260 -1.17 -13.73 -32.41
CA TYR A 260 -1.52 -12.33 -32.17
C TYR A 260 -0.48 -11.69 -31.26
N TYR A 261 -0.27 -10.38 -31.37
CA TYR A 261 0.76 -9.66 -30.61
C TYR A 261 0.20 -8.64 -29.64
N GLN A 262 1.07 -8.13 -28.78
CA GLN A 262 0.79 -7.00 -27.90
C GLN A 262 1.32 -5.73 -28.55
N ARG A 263 0.57 -4.65 -28.42
CA ARG A 263 0.87 -3.37 -29.05
C ARG A 263 0.73 -2.22 -28.08
N VAL A 264 1.58 -1.22 -28.24
CA VAL A 264 1.45 0.07 -27.57
C VAL A 264 1.19 1.16 -28.60
N ILE A 265 0.29 2.08 -28.25
CA ILE A 265 -0.11 3.21 -29.08
C ILE A 265 -0.22 4.47 -28.20
N VAL A 266 0.09 5.62 -28.77
CA VAL A 266 -0.09 6.91 -28.09
C VAL A 266 -1.24 7.67 -28.76
N GLY A 267 -2.21 8.07 -27.95
CA GLY A 267 -3.27 8.99 -28.36
C GLY A 267 -2.93 10.41 -27.96
N THR A 268 -3.31 11.37 -28.80
CA THR A 268 -3.22 12.80 -28.51
C THR A 268 -4.59 13.44 -28.70
N VAL A 269 -5.01 14.19 -27.69
CA VAL A 269 -6.25 14.97 -27.66
C VAL A 269 -5.93 16.38 -28.12
N ALA A 270 -6.61 16.85 -29.16
CA ALA A 270 -6.52 18.24 -29.61
C ALA A 270 -7.41 19.15 -28.75
N ASP A 271 -7.25 20.47 -28.88
CA ASP A 271 -8.01 21.48 -28.12
C ASP A 271 -9.53 21.39 -28.35
N ASP A 272 -9.96 20.85 -29.49
CA ASP A 272 -11.37 20.60 -29.81
C ASP A 272 -11.92 19.28 -29.25
N GLY A 273 -11.09 18.52 -28.52
CA GLY A 273 -11.41 17.21 -27.96
C GLY A 273 -11.18 16.04 -28.93
N SER A 274 -10.86 16.29 -30.20
CA SER A 274 -10.63 15.21 -31.15
C SER A 274 -9.38 14.39 -30.79
N ILE A 275 -9.46 13.07 -30.94
CA ILE A 275 -8.36 12.14 -30.64
C ILE A 275 -7.71 11.68 -31.94
N SER A 276 -6.38 11.76 -31.98
CA SER A 276 -5.55 11.15 -33.02
C SER A 276 -4.60 10.13 -32.40
N PHE A 277 -4.23 9.10 -33.16
CA PHE A 277 -3.31 8.05 -32.69
C PHE A 277 -2.01 8.06 -33.48
N SER A 278 -0.93 7.68 -32.79
CA SER A 278 0.34 7.29 -33.41
C SER A 278 0.21 5.98 -34.17
N ASP A 279 1.23 5.63 -34.95
CA ASP A 279 1.45 4.25 -35.33
C ASP A 279 1.66 3.42 -34.06
N SER A 280 1.00 2.27 -33.98
CA SER A 280 1.22 1.30 -32.90
C SER A 280 2.53 0.54 -33.14
N ILE A 281 3.27 0.21 -32.07
CA ILE A 281 4.45 -0.66 -32.14
C ILE A 281 4.22 -1.96 -31.36
N GLU A 282 4.69 -3.06 -31.92
CA GLU A 282 4.70 -4.39 -31.30
C GLU A 282 5.76 -4.50 -30.21
N PHE A 283 5.46 -5.25 -29.14
CA PHE A 283 6.42 -5.63 -28.12
C PHE A 283 6.13 -7.04 -27.60
N GLY A 284 7.10 -7.63 -26.90
CA GLY A 284 6.93 -8.94 -26.27
C GLY A 284 6.95 -10.11 -27.24
N ASN A 285 6.61 -11.29 -26.73
CA ASN A 285 6.53 -12.50 -27.54
C ASN A 285 5.14 -12.65 -28.16
N ALA A 286 5.11 -13.25 -29.35
CA ALA A 286 3.88 -13.62 -30.04
C ALA A 286 3.02 -14.54 -29.16
N ASN A 287 1.72 -14.26 -29.07
CA ASN A 287 0.79 -15.14 -28.38
C ASN A 287 0.30 -16.28 -29.28
N GLY A 288 0.34 -17.49 -28.73
CA GLY A 288 0.05 -18.75 -29.42
C GLY A 288 0.39 -19.90 -28.49
N ASP A 289 1.61 -20.43 -28.61
CA ASP A 289 2.14 -21.45 -27.67
C ASP A 289 2.55 -20.84 -26.31
N THR A 290 2.77 -19.53 -26.28
CA THR A 290 3.12 -18.75 -25.08
C THR A 290 2.08 -17.66 -24.85
N TYR A 291 1.93 -17.20 -23.61
CA TYR A 291 1.01 -16.11 -23.27
C TYR A 291 1.80 -14.95 -22.66
N THR A 292 2.17 -13.99 -23.49
CA THR A 292 2.70 -12.71 -23.04
C THR A 292 1.59 -11.91 -22.37
N GLN A 293 1.85 -11.49 -21.14
CA GLN A 293 1.03 -10.58 -20.36
C GLN A 293 1.74 -9.23 -20.24
N PHE A 294 0.98 -8.16 -20.00
CA PHE A 294 1.50 -6.82 -19.81
C PHE A 294 0.76 -6.09 -18.69
N GLY A 295 1.34 -4.96 -18.29
CA GLY A 295 0.80 -4.10 -17.25
C GLY A 295 0.61 -2.65 -17.67
N THR A 296 0.36 -1.80 -16.69
CA THR A 296 0.14 -0.37 -16.88
C THR A 296 1.38 0.28 -17.52
N PRO A 297 1.26 0.95 -18.68
CA PRO A 297 2.36 1.72 -19.25
C PRO A 297 2.71 2.91 -18.36
N GLN A 298 3.93 3.43 -18.45
CA GLN A 298 4.36 4.67 -17.80
C GLN A 298 5.14 5.56 -18.75
N SER A 299 5.02 6.88 -18.58
CA SER A 299 5.92 7.82 -19.23
C SER A 299 6.98 8.31 -18.26
N VAL A 300 8.23 8.00 -18.57
CA VAL A 300 9.38 8.51 -17.83
C VAL A 300 9.95 9.73 -18.54
N PHE A 301 10.67 10.55 -17.78
CA PHE A 301 11.11 11.88 -18.14
C PHE A 301 9.93 12.85 -18.35
N ASN A 302 10.18 14.14 -18.17
CA ASN A 302 9.16 15.17 -18.42
C ASN A 302 9.07 15.58 -19.90
N THR A 303 9.86 14.95 -20.76
CA THR A 303 9.91 15.25 -22.21
C THR A 303 8.69 14.78 -23.00
N SER A 304 7.67 14.20 -22.34
CA SER A 304 6.34 13.90 -22.92
C SER A 304 6.35 12.99 -24.15
N ASN A 305 7.43 12.23 -24.36
CA ASN A 305 7.64 11.47 -25.58
C ASN A 305 8.16 10.05 -25.36
N THR A 306 8.22 9.55 -24.13
CA THR A 306 8.62 8.16 -23.87
C THR A 306 7.47 7.38 -23.25
N VAL A 307 7.43 6.09 -23.57
CA VAL A 307 6.48 5.13 -23.00
C VAL A 307 7.24 3.86 -22.67
N THR A 308 7.10 3.39 -21.44
CA THR A 308 7.63 2.12 -20.95
C THR A 308 6.49 1.20 -20.56
N VAL A 309 6.53 -0.05 -21.00
CA VAL A 309 5.51 -1.07 -20.76
C VAL A 309 6.14 -2.27 -20.04
N PRO A 310 5.67 -2.63 -18.84
CA PRO A 310 6.04 -3.90 -18.22
C PRO A 310 5.33 -5.06 -18.92
N TRP A 311 6.07 -6.13 -19.21
CA TRP A 311 5.55 -7.35 -19.81
C TRP A 311 6.33 -8.58 -19.36
N TYR A 312 5.71 -9.75 -19.42
CA TYR A 312 6.35 -11.03 -19.11
C TYR A 312 5.65 -12.15 -19.90
N VAL A 313 6.26 -13.33 -19.93
CA VAL A 313 5.64 -14.53 -20.53
C VAL A 313 5.14 -15.44 -19.42
N GLU A 314 3.84 -15.69 -19.41
CA GLU A 314 3.22 -16.69 -18.55
C GLU A 314 3.56 -18.09 -19.07
N ALA A 315 4.08 -18.95 -18.19
CA ALA A 315 4.34 -20.34 -18.53
C ALA A 315 3.02 -21.03 -18.94
N SER A 316 2.98 -21.68 -20.11
CA SER A 316 1.73 -22.29 -20.60
C SER A 316 1.29 -23.40 -19.64
N THR A 317 0.17 -23.19 -18.95
CA THR A 317 -0.48 -24.20 -18.10
C THR A 317 -1.80 -24.65 -18.75
N THR A 318 -1.79 -24.95 -20.05
CA THR A 318 -2.99 -25.50 -20.66
C THR A 318 -3.19 -26.96 -20.24
N SER A 319 -4.10 -27.13 -19.29
CA SER A 319 -4.77 -28.36 -18.84
C SER A 319 -4.12 -29.17 -17.71
N SER A 320 -4.96 -29.60 -16.78
CA SER A 320 -4.67 -30.48 -15.64
C SER A 320 -4.21 -31.90 -16.01
N ASN A 321 -3.85 -32.14 -17.27
CA ASN A 321 -3.40 -33.43 -17.78
C ASN A 321 -2.18 -33.34 -18.71
N ASP A 322 -1.64 -32.16 -19.02
CA ASP A 322 -0.42 -32.06 -19.80
C ASP A 322 0.80 -31.96 -18.89
N THR A 323 1.73 -32.91 -19.07
CA THR A 323 3.10 -32.80 -18.59
C THR A 323 3.68 -31.49 -19.11
N ALA A 324 3.85 -30.53 -18.20
CA ALA A 324 4.34 -29.18 -18.45
C ALA A 324 5.47 -29.16 -19.49
N SER A 325 5.27 -28.34 -20.54
CA SER A 325 6.39 -27.86 -21.36
C SER A 325 7.30 -27.04 -20.45
N THR A 326 8.43 -27.61 -20.05
CA THR A 326 9.48 -26.95 -19.27
C THR A 326 10.27 -25.92 -20.07
N ASP A 327 9.92 -25.69 -21.34
CA ASP A 327 10.79 -25.02 -22.32
C ASP A 327 10.24 -23.68 -22.82
N VAL A 328 9.15 -23.16 -22.26
CA VAL A 328 8.73 -21.78 -22.51
C VAL A 328 9.62 -20.86 -21.69
N GLY A 329 10.71 -20.37 -22.30
CA GLY A 329 11.75 -19.61 -21.61
C GLY A 329 11.19 -18.50 -20.72
N SER A 330 11.42 -18.61 -19.41
CA SER A 330 11.14 -17.54 -18.46
C SER A 330 12.05 -16.35 -18.82
N VAL A 331 11.47 -15.34 -19.48
CA VAL A 331 12.16 -14.07 -19.72
C VAL A 331 12.17 -13.18 -18.47
N GLY A 332 11.49 -13.59 -17.40
CA GLY A 332 11.24 -12.80 -16.21
C GLY A 332 10.34 -11.59 -16.48
N LEU A 333 10.53 -10.50 -15.72
CA LEU A 333 9.81 -9.24 -15.92
C LEU A 333 10.60 -8.31 -16.84
N CYS A 334 10.05 -8.00 -18.00
CA CYS A 334 10.66 -7.13 -19.00
C CYS A 334 10.04 -5.74 -19.03
N LEU A 335 10.85 -4.74 -19.40
CA LEU A 335 10.42 -3.37 -19.64
C LEU A 335 10.73 -2.98 -21.09
N PHE A 336 9.70 -2.94 -21.93
CA PHE A 336 9.80 -2.40 -23.28
C PHE A 336 9.70 -0.87 -23.21
N THR A 337 10.68 -0.14 -23.74
CA THR A 337 10.65 1.33 -23.81
C THR A 337 10.69 1.80 -25.26
N ALA A 338 9.81 2.73 -25.59
CA ALA A 338 9.75 3.38 -26.88
C ALA A 338 9.71 4.90 -26.74
N SER A 339 10.14 5.60 -27.79
CA SER A 339 10.03 7.04 -27.92
C SER A 339 9.10 7.40 -29.09
N LEU A 340 8.31 8.44 -28.90
CA LEU A 340 7.41 9.01 -29.90
C LEU A 340 8.10 10.17 -30.62
N SER A 341 8.12 10.11 -31.94
CA SER A 341 8.54 11.22 -32.80
C SER A 341 7.65 11.27 -34.05
N SER A 342 7.02 12.43 -34.30
CA SER A 342 6.18 12.65 -35.48
C SER A 342 5.10 11.58 -35.70
N SER A 343 4.42 11.16 -34.62
CA SER A 343 3.41 10.08 -34.61
C SER A 343 3.95 8.67 -34.85
N THR A 344 5.27 8.47 -34.88
CA THR A 344 5.88 7.13 -34.96
C THR A 344 6.52 6.76 -33.63
N LEU A 345 6.17 5.59 -33.11
CA LEU A 345 6.83 4.98 -31.95
C LEU A 345 8.05 4.17 -32.40
N THR A 346 9.20 4.38 -31.75
CA THR A 346 10.44 3.64 -32.01
C THR A 346 10.98 3.06 -30.70
N LYS A 347 11.21 1.73 -30.67
CA LYS A 347 11.84 1.05 -29.53
C LYS A 347 13.22 1.67 -29.25
N THR A 348 13.45 2.04 -27.99
CA THR A 348 14.73 2.60 -27.52
C THR A 348 15.48 1.62 -26.63
N ALA A 349 14.77 0.84 -25.81
CA ALA A 349 15.37 -0.13 -24.91
C ALA A 349 14.41 -1.28 -24.61
N GLU A 350 14.96 -2.43 -24.24
CA GLU A 350 14.24 -3.51 -23.56
C GLU A 350 15.18 -4.21 -22.60
N VAL A 351 14.77 -4.31 -21.34
CA VAL A 351 15.57 -4.88 -20.26
C VAL A 351 14.67 -5.79 -19.45
N CYS A 352 15.16 -6.98 -19.12
CA CYS A 352 14.42 -7.95 -18.33
C CYS A 352 15.16 -8.29 -17.04
N ASP A 353 14.40 -8.41 -15.95
CA ASP A 353 14.83 -9.02 -14.71
C ASP A 353 14.40 -10.48 -14.68
N THR A 354 15.35 -11.38 -14.91
CA THR A 354 15.15 -12.83 -14.93
C THR A 354 15.13 -13.47 -13.54
N THR A 355 15.33 -12.68 -12.48
CA THR A 355 15.31 -13.20 -11.10
C THR A 355 13.88 -13.35 -10.55
N VAL A 356 12.92 -12.69 -11.19
CA VAL A 356 11.50 -12.69 -10.81
C VAL A 356 10.66 -13.40 -11.87
N THR A 357 9.55 -14.01 -11.46
CA THR A 357 8.61 -14.68 -12.37
C THR A 357 7.19 -14.21 -12.08
N PRO A 358 6.77 -13.08 -12.66
CA PRO A 358 5.45 -12.51 -12.42
C PRO A 358 4.31 -13.48 -12.76
N THR A 359 3.19 -13.31 -12.08
CA THR A 359 1.90 -13.90 -12.42
C THR A 359 0.80 -12.87 -12.21
N TYR A 360 -0.27 -13.00 -13.01
CA TYR A 360 -1.30 -11.98 -13.17
C TYR A 360 -0.79 -10.63 -13.68
N TYR A 361 -1.65 -9.62 -13.68
CA TYR A 361 -1.30 -8.32 -14.24
C TYR A 361 -0.34 -7.54 -13.35
N VAL A 362 0.48 -6.71 -13.99
CA VAL A 362 1.44 -5.80 -13.35
C VAL A 362 0.83 -4.40 -13.32
N ASP A 363 0.85 -3.72 -12.18
CA ASP A 363 0.62 -2.27 -12.14
C ASP A 363 1.94 -1.53 -12.00
N SER A 364 1.91 -0.24 -12.32
CA SER A 364 3.07 0.61 -12.22
C SER A 364 2.67 2.02 -11.82
N ALA A 365 3.60 2.74 -11.18
CA ALA A 365 3.44 4.15 -10.86
C ALA A 365 4.74 4.91 -11.07
N LYS A 366 4.65 6.10 -11.67
CA LYS A 366 5.78 7.03 -11.79
C LYS A 366 6.06 7.69 -10.44
N ILE A 367 7.21 7.38 -9.84
CA ILE A 367 7.66 7.94 -8.56
C ILE A 367 8.37 9.28 -8.76
N SER A 368 9.16 9.38 -9.83
CA SER A 368 9.88 10.60 -10.20
C SER A 368 10.03 10.68 -11.72
N GLU A 369 10.74 11.71 -12.22
CA GLU A 369 11.07 11.79 -13.64
C GLU A 369 11.85 10.56 -14.15
N THR A 370 12.59 9.87 -13.29
CA THR A 370 13.50 8.79 -13.70
C THR A 370 13.22 7.48 -12.99
N VAL A 371 12.17 7.39 -12.17
CA VAL A 371 11.90 6.20 -11.35
C VAL A 371 10.44 5.79 -11.47
N ILE A 372 10.20 4.50 -11.65
CA ILE A 372 8.88 3.88 -11.54
C ILE A 372 8.91 2.78 -10.47
N ALA A 373 7.79 2.58 -9.79
CA ALA A 373 7.47 1.36 -9.06
C ALA A 373 6.68 0.42 -9.96
N LEU A 374 6.93 -0.88 -9.81
CA LEU A 374 6.14 -1.96 -10.37
C LEU A 374 5.59 -2.80 -9.22
N SER A 375 4.32 -3.21 -9.28
CA SER A 375 3.71 -4.15 -8.33
C SER A 375 3.14 -5.35 -9.07
N TYR A 376 3.47 -6.55 -8.61
CA TYR A 376 3.07 -7.81 -9.23
C TYR A 376 3.18 -8.97 -8.24
N PHE A 377 2.43 -10.05 -8.47
CA PHE A 377 2.65 -11.30 -7.73
C PHE A 377 3.79 -12.08 -8.36
N ASP A 378 4.67 -12.65 -7.56
CA ASP A 378 5.88 -13.32 -8.02
C ASP A 378 5.91 -14.80 -7.61
N THR A 379 5.84 -15.68 -8.60
CA THR A 379 5.87 -17.13 -8.38
C THR A 379 7.22 -17.63 -7.88
N SER A 380 8.32 -16.92 -8.16
CA SER A 380 9.64 -17.23 -7.60
C SER A 380 9.68 -17.03 -6.07
N ASN A 381 8.81 -16.14 -5.55
CA ASN A 381 8.68 -15.80 -4.14
C ASN A 381 7.39 -16.36 -3.53
N ASN A 382 7.03 -17.60 -3.88
CA ASN A 382 5.84 -18.29 -3.37
C ASN A 382 4.53 -17.49 -3.58
N TYR A 383 4.39 -16.83 -4.73
CA TYR A 383 3.23 -16.01 -5.09
C TYR A 383 3.04 -14.78 -4.18
N ALA A 384 4.07 -14.37 -3.45
CA ALA A 384 4.04 -13.11 -2.70
C ALA A 384 3.88 -11.92 -3.65
N LEU A 385 3.24 -10.87 -3.17
CA LEU A 385 3.27 -9.56 -3.78
C LEU A 385 4.70 -9.01 -3.69
N THR A 386 5.25 -8.60 -4.82
CA THR A 386 6.58 -8.01 -4.93
C THR A 386 6.45 -6.62 -5.52
N LEU A 387 7.17 -5.68 -4.94
CA LEU A 387 7.38 -4.36 -5.53
C LEU A 387 8.81 -4.25 -6.03
N SER A 388 8.99 -3.73 -7.24
CA SER A 388 10.32 -3.45 -7.80
C SER A 388 10.44 -1.97 -8.17
N LEU A 389 11.57 -1.36 -7.80
CA LEU A 389 11.93 -0.01 -8.21
C LEU A 389 12.88 -0.04 -9.39
N VAL A 390 12.55 0.74 -10.41
CA VAL A 390 13.30 0.80 -11.65
C VAL A 390 13.71 2.24 -11.91
N GLU A 391 15.00 2.44 -12.10
CA GLU A 391 15.60 3.72 -12.43
C GLU A 391 15.97 3.79 -13.91
N PHE A 392 15.74 4.93 -14.54
CA PHE A 392 16.06 5.21 -15.93
C PHE A 392 17.23 6.17 -16.01
N SER A 393 18.24 5.78 -16.78
CA SER A 393 19.41 6.63 -17.06
C SER A 393 18.98 7.92 -17.77
N THR A 394 19.34 9.08 -17.22
CA THR A 394 19.11 10.38 -17.88
C THR A 394 19.94 10.59 -19.14
N VAL A 395 20.95 9.74 -19.37
CA VAL A 395 21.84 9.82 -20.53
C VAL A 395 21.38 8.90 -21.66
N THR A 396 21.02 7.66 -21.33
CA THR A 396 20.69 6.63 -22.33
C THR A 396 19.20 6.33 -22.41
N GLY A 397 18.39 6.76 -21.44
CA GLY A 397 16.98 6.38 -21.32
C GLY A 397 16.75 4.92 -20.95
N ALA A 398 17.80 4.13 -20.71
CA ALA A 398 17.69 2.71 -20.45
C ALA A 398 17.22 2.45 -19.00
N PRO A 399 16.24 1.56 -18.78
CA PRO A 399 15.80 1.15 -17.46
C PRO A 399 16.82 0.23 -16.78
N THR A 400 16.88 0.27 -15.45
CA THR A 400 17.67 -0.63 -14.60
C THR A 400 16.84 -0.97 -13.37
N PHE A 401 16.60 -2.26 -13.13
CA PHE A 401 16.00 -2.75 -11.88
C PHE A 401 16.99 -2.53 -10.73
N ARG A 402 16.56 -1.85 -9.66
CA ARG A 402 17.45 -1.42 -8.56
C ARG A 402 17.25 -2.23 -7.30
N SER A 403 16.00 -2.30 -6.86
CA SER A 403 15.62 -2.98 -5.64
C SER A 403 14.28 -3.67 -5.84
N SER A 404 14.07 -4.72 -5.06
CA SER A 404 12.77 -5.36 -4.90
C SER A 404 12.48 -5.54 -3.42
N TYR A 405 11.20 -5.48 -3.08
CA TYR A 405 10.69 -5.73 -1.75
C TYR A 405 9.58 -6.77 -1.87
N VAL A 406 9.76 -7.88 -1.17
CA VAL A 406 8.81 -8.99 -1.13
C VAL A 406 7.93 -8.82 0.10
N LEU A 407 6.62 -8.86 -0.11
CA LEU A 407 5.65 -8.68 0.96
C LEU A 407 5.30 -10.03 1.59
N ASP A 408 5.94 -10.34 2.72
CA ASP A 408 5.76 -11.62 3.40
C ASP A 408 4.32 -11.88 3.87
N GLU A 409 3.57 -10.85 4.28
CA GLU A 409 2.17 -10.99 4.70
C GLU A 409 1.19 -11.28 3.55
N SER A 410 1.69 -11.43 2.32
CA SER A 410 0.92 -11.79 1.13
C SER A 410 1.25 -13.16 0.55
N VAL A 411 2.22 -13.87 1.13
CA VAL A 411 2.70 -15.18 0.65
C VAL A 411 1.55 -16.18 0.59
N GLY A 412 1.37 -16.79 -0.59
CA GLY A 412 0.40 -17.85 -0.78
C GLY A 412 -0.13 -17.92 -2.21
N LYS A 413 -0.45 -19.13 -2.67
CA LYS A 413 -1.16 -19.33 -3.93
C LYS A 413 -2.66 -19.30 -3.66
N ILE A 414 -3.40 -18.52 -4.44
CA ILE A 414 -4.85 -18.56 -4.47
C ILE A 414 -5.33 -18.66 -5.92
N ASP A 415 -6.30 -19.53 -6.17
CA ASP A 415 -7.02 -19.53 -7.44
C ASP A 415 -8.06 -18.42 -7.37
N PHE A 416 -7.78 -17.31 -8.06
CA PHE A 416 -8.70 -16.18 -8.15
C PHE A 416 -9.91 -16.48 -9.06
N GLY A 417 -10.05 -17.68 -9.61
CA GLY A 417 -11.15 -18.09 -10.47
C GLY A 417 -10.69 -18.31 -11.89
N SER A 418 -10.17 -19.50 -12.16
CA SER A 418 -9.81 -19.98 -13.51
C SER A 418 -10.98 -20.03 -14.50
N ALA A 419 -12.23 -19.94 -14.06
CA ALA A 419 -13.41 -20.20 -14.90
C ALA A 419 -13.75 -19.09 -15.93
N PHE A 420 -13.23 -17.85 -15.80
CA PHE A 420 -13.62 -16.74 -16.70
C PHE A 420 -12.51 -15.69 -17.00
N GLY A 421 -11.23 -16.03 -16.85
CA GLY A 421 -10.14 -15.11 -17.23
C GLY A 421 -10.02 -13.86 -16.34
N PHE A 422 -10.34 -14.00 -15.05
CA PHE A 422 -10.08 -12.95 -14.07
C PHE A 422 -8.60 -12.96 -13.65
N TYR A 423 -7.91 -11.85 -13.91
CA TYR A 423 -6.53 -11.63 -13.53
C TYR A 423 -6.46 -10.44 -12.57
N PRO A 424 -6.17 -10.64 -11.28
CA PRO A 424 -6.00 -9.55 -10.34
C PRO A 424 -4.83 -8.66 -10.75
N THR A 425 -4.91 -7.40 -10.34
CA THR A 425 -3.83 -6.42 -10.52
C THR A 425 -3.57 -5.78 -9.17
N PRO A 426 -2.38 -5.96 -8.55
CA PRO A 426 -2.02 -5.21 -7.36
C PRO A 426 -1.69 -3.78 -7.77
N ILE A 427 -2.45 -2.82 -7.27
CA ILE A 427 -2.44 -1.43 -7.69
C ILE A 427 -1.50 -0.61 -6.82
N VAL A 428 -0.52 0.08 -7.42
CA VAL A 428 0.44 0.94 -6.71
C VAL A 428 0.16 2.41 -7.01
N ARG A 429 0.15 3.26 -5.98
CA ARG A 429 -0.01 4.71 -6.09
C ARG A 429 1.03 5.43 -5.25
N VAL A 430 1.55 6.52 -5.79
CA VAL A 430 2.47 7.41 -5.08
C VAL A 430 1.68 8.28 -4.12
N LEU A 431 2.10 8.29 -2.87
CA LEU A 431 1.60 9.18 -1.84
C LEU A 431 2.60 10.31 -1.57
N THR A 432 2.16 11.31 -0.82
CA THR A 432 3.03 12.36 -0.30
C THR A 432 4.13 11.78 0.61
N ASN A 433 5.24 12.52 0.74
CA ASN A 433 6.37 12.21 1.62
C ASN A 433 7.13 10.92 1.29
N ASN A 434 7.33 10.64 0.00
CA ASN A 434 8.06 9.48 -0.50
C ASN A 434 7.48 8.14 -0.05
N ARG A 435 6.17 7.99 -0.20
CA ARG A 435 5.45 6.78 0.19
C ARG A 435 4.69 6.19 -0.99
N LEU A 436 4.39 4.90 -0.89
CA LEU A 436 3.59 4.15 -1.84
C LEU A 436 2.45 3.46 -1.10
N ALA A 437 1.23 3.59 -1.61
CA ALA A 437 0.12 2.72 -1.26
C ALA A 437 0.05 1.58 -2.26
N VAL A 438 -0.07 0.34 -1.78
CA VAL A 438 -0.34 -0.82 -2.63
C VAL A 438 -1.60 -1.52 -2.20
N GLY A 439 -2.63 -1.47 -3.04
CA GLY A 439 -3.89 -2.17 -2.86
C GLY A 439 -3.91 -3.46 -3.66
N PHE A 440 -4.33 -4.57 -3.04
CA PHE A 440 -4.28 -5.88 -3.67
C PHE A 440 -5.28 -6.85 -3.04
N LEU A 441 -5.57 -7.95 -3.74
CA LEU A 441 -6.32 -9.07 -3.19
C LEU A 441 -5.32 -10.02 -2.52
N ASN A 442 -5.35 -10.13 -1.19
CA ASN A 442 -4.29 -10.80 -0.44
C ASN A 442 -4.43 -12.34 -0.45
N PRO A 443 -3.53 -13.10 -1.10
CA PRO A 443 -3.59 -14.56 -1.11
C PRO A 443 -3.49 -15.21 0.28
N ALA A 444 -2.64 -14.65 1.17
CA ALA A 444 -2.47 -15.14 2.54
C ALA A 444 -3.74 -14.98 3.39
N ASN A 445 -4.64 -14.09 2.98
CA ASN A 445 -5.93 -13.86 3.63
C ASN A 445 -7.10 -14.18 2.69
N SER A 446 -7.05 -15.33 2.01
CA SER A 446 -8.13 -15.84 1.17
C SER A 446 -8.62 -14.85 0.10
N GLY A 447 -7.73 -14.02 -0.44
CA GLY A 447 -8.03 -13.04 -1.47
C GLY A 447 -8.73 -11.78 -0.97
N SER A 448 -8.77 -11.53 0.34
CA SER A 448 -9.37 -10.32 0.90
C SER A 448 -8.70 -9.04 0.38
N PRO A 449 -9.46 -8.06 -0.16
CA PRO A 449 -8.97 -6.71 -0.43
C PRO A 449 -8.19 -6.18 0.76
N SER A 450 -6.97 -5.76 0.49
CA SER A 450 -6.00 -5.32 1.48
C SER A 450 -5.15 -4.19 0.93
N ILE A 451 -4.53 -3.43 1.81
CA ILE A 451 -3.63 -2.33 1.47
C ILE A 451 -2.40 -2.34 2.39
N LYS A 452 -1.26 -1.94 1.86
CA LYS A 452 -0.05 -1.64 2.63
C LYS A 452 0.53 -0.31 2.21
N VAL A 453 1.14 0.39 3.16
CA VAL A 453 1.92 1.60 2.92
C VAL A 453 3.39 1.29 3.13
N LEU A 454 4.20 1.68 2.14
CA LEU A 454 5.66 1.57 2.17
C LEU A 454 6.26 2.97 2.02
N SER A 455 7.43 3.18 2.61
CA SER A 455 8.29 4.33 2.32
C SER A 455 9.39 3.92 1.34
N TYR A 456 9.89 4.91 0.59
CA TYR A 456 11.12 4.76 -0.17
C TYR A 456 12.10 5.88 0.12
N SER A 457 13.38 5.51 0.19
CA SER A 457 14.49 6.44 0.39
C SER A 457 15.09 6.91 -0.94
N SER A 458 15.97 7.91 -0.88
CA SER A 458 16.65 8.47 -2.06
C SER A 458 17.57 7.48 -2.77
N ASP A 459 18.03 6.44 -2.07
CA ASP A 459 18.80 5.32 -2.65
C ASP A 459 17.91 4.20 -3.22
N LEU A 460 16.60 4.44 -3.28
CA LEU A 460 15.59 3.51 -3.79
C LEU A 460 15.51 2.21 -2.97
N THR A 461 15.70 2.29 -1.66
CA THR A 461 15.33 1.20 -0.74
C THR A 461 13.87 1.36 -0.33
N LEU A 462 13.14 0.24 -0.25
CA LEU A 462 11.76 0.20 0.26
C LEU A 462 11.76 -0.27 1.73
N SER A 463 10.95 0.39 2.56
CA SER A 463 10.74 0.05 3.97
C SER A 463 9.26 0.04 4.33
N GLU A 464 8.92 -0.68 5.38
CA GLU A 464 7.54 -0.76 5.87
C GLU A 464 7.16 0.49 6.65
N ASP A 465 6.09 1.16 6.23
CA ASP A 465 5.44 2.22 7.00
C ASP A 465 4.21 1.71 7.75
N SER A 466 3.56 0.66 7.23
CA SER A 466 2.41 0.03 7.86
C SER A 466 2.45 -1.50 7.72
N PRO A 467 1.80 -2.25 8.62
CA PRO A 467 1.41 -3.62 8.32
C PRO A 467 0.36 -3.65 7.20
N VAL A 468 0.11 -4.83 6.63
CA VAL A 468 -1.05 -5.04 5.74
C VAL A 468 -2.36 -4.89 6.52
N LEU A 469 -3.24 -4.01 6.06
CA LEU A 469 -4.59 -3.85 6.60
C LEU A 469 -5.64 -4.41 5.62
N PRO A 470 -6.60 -5.23 6.07
CA PRO A 470 -7.76 -5.56 5.25
C PRO A 470 -8.64 -4.33 5.09
N VAL A 471 -9.25 -4.20 3.91
CA VAL A 471 -10.24 -3.15 3.63
C VAL A 471 -11.63 -3.70 3.31
N ALA A 472 -11.80 -5.01 3.45
CA ALA A 472 -13.08 -5.70 3.37
C ALA A 472 -13.63 -6.04 4.76
N ASN A 473 -14.83 -6.61 4.82
CA ASN A 473 -15.34 -7.18 6.07
C ASN A 473 -14.51 -8.38 6.52
N ALA A 474 -14.53 -8.68 7.81
CA ALA A 474 -13.78 -9.80 8.40
C ALA A 474 -14.19 -11.17 7.85
N ASP A 475 -15.38 -11.30 7.27
CA ASP A 475 -15.93 -12.53 6.67
C ASP A 475 -15.73 -12.61 5.15
N PHE A 476 -15.13 -11.59 4.52
CA PHE A 476 -14.87 -11.60 3.09
C PHE A 476 -13.85 -12.70 2.73
N SER A 477 -14.15 -13.45 1.68
CA SER A 477 -13.25 -14.48 1.14
C SER A 477 -13.49 -14.70 -0.34
N LEU A 478 -12.41 -14.74 -1.12
CA LEU A 478 -12.40 -15.27 -2.48
C LEU A 478 -12.18 -16.78 -2.51
N SER A 479 -11.66 -17.37 -1.44
CA SER A 479 -11.59 -18.83 -1.32
C SER A 479 -13.01 -19.41 -1.39
N SER A 480 -13.31 -20.11 -2.48
CA SER A 480 -14.58 -20.82 -2.68
C SER A 480 -14.37 -22.32 -2.56
N ALA A 481 -15.29 -23.00 -1.86
CA ALA A 481 -15.36 -24.46 -1.87
C ALA A 481 -16.00 -25.00 -3.16
N ASP A 482 -16.70 -24.14 -3.92
CA ASP A 482 -17.26 -24.47 -5.24
C ASP A 482 -16.21 -24.19 -6.32
N PRO A 483 -15.67 -25.22 -6.99
CA PRO A 483 -14.72 -25.06 -8.10
C PRO A 483 -15.35 -24.43 -9.35
N LYS A 484 -16.67 -24.16 -9.35
CA LYS A 484 -17.40 -23.47 -10.40
C LYS A 484 -17.85 -22.06 -10.01
N ALA A 485 -17.40 -21.55 -8.86
CA ALA A 485 -17.67 -20.17 -8.48
C ALA A 485 -17.26 -19.22 -9.61
N ALA A 486 -18.25 -18.51 -10.14
CA ALA A 486 -18.09 -17.56 -11.23
C ALA A 486 -18.09 -16.14 -10.67
N GLY A 487 -17.34 -15.26 -11.32
CA GLY A 487 -17.30 -13.84 -10.99
C GLY A 487 -15.88 -13.27 -11.00
N SER A 488 -15.79 -12.01 -10.59
CA SER A 488 -14.54 -11.26 -10.48
C SER A 488 -14.73 -10.11 -9.49
N ILE A 489 -13.63 -9.71 -8.85
CA ILE A 489 -13.58 -8.50 -8.02
C ILE A 489 -12.56 -7.55 -8.64
N VAL A 490 -13.02 -6.37 -9.06
CA VAL A 490 -12.13 -5.29 -9.49
C VAL A 490 -11.78 -4.44 -8.27
N LEU A 491 -10.50 -4.14 -8.11
CA LEU A 491 -9.96 -3.26 -7.07
C LEU A 491 -9.21 -2.12 -7.75
N ASP A 492 -9.34 -0.91 -7.22
CA ASP A 492 -8.55 0.25 -7.65
C ASP A 492 -8.23 1.18 -6.47
N VAL A 493 -7.17 1.97 -6.64
CA VAL A 493 -6.62 2.86 -5.61
C VAL A 493 -6.32 4.22 -6.22
N VAL A 494 -6.57 5.30 -5.49
CA VAL A 494 -6.09 6.64 -5.80
C VAL A 494 -5.51 7.31 -4.56
N ALA A 495 -4.46 8.10 -4.76
CA ALA A 495 -3.83 8.86 -3.69
C ALA A 495 -4.75 10.00 -3.21
N THR A 496 -4.66 10.31 -1.93
CA THR A 496 -5.34 11.42 -1.24
C THR A 496 -4.31 12.13 -0.37
N ASP A 497 -4.61 13.33 0.09
CA ASP A 497 -3.62 14.17 0.80
C ASP A 497 -3.05 13.47 2.05
N THR A 498 -3.87 12.68 2.74
CA THR A 498 -3.53 12.01 4.00
C THR A 498 -3.27 10.50 3.85
N GLY A 499 -3.44 9.94 2.65
CA GLY A 499 -3.30 8.50 2.43
C GLY A 499 -3.87 8.07 1.08
N ALA A 500 -4.74 7.06 1.04
CA ALA A 500 -5.33 6.56 -0.19
C ALA A 500 -6.83 6.25 -0.04
N LEU A 501 -7.55 6.42 -1.14
CA LEU A 501 -8.87 5.85 -1.33
C LEU A 501 -8.71 4.51 -2.05
N ILE A 502 -9.29 3.46 -1.49
CA ILE A 502 -9.33 2.13 -2.10
C ILE A 502 -10.76 1.68 -2.26
N GLY A 503 -11.11 1.25 -3.47
CA GLY A 503 -12.43 0.74 -3.78
C GLY A 503 -12.34 -0.63 -4.41
N TYR A 504 -13.32 -1.48 -4.10
CA TYR A 504 -13.51 -2.73 -4.81
C TYR A 504 -14.98 -2.97 -5.13
N ALA A 505 -15.22 -3.72 -6.18
CA ALA A 505 -16.53 -3.98 -6.76
C ALA A 505 -16.54 -5.30 -7.51
N GLY A 506 -17.60 -6.08 -7.40
CA GLY A 506 -17.83 -7.22 -8.27
C GLY A 506 -18.73 -8.28 -7.67
N LEU A 507 -18.95 -9.34 -8.45
CA LEU A 507 -19.69 -10.51 -8.02
C LEU A 507 -18.69 -11.62 -7.76
N TRP A 508 -18.77 -12.27 -6.61
CA TRP A 508 -17.98 -13.46 -6.33
C TRP A 508 -18.86 -14.54 -5.72
N ALA A 509 -18.83 -15.74 -6.32
CA ALA A 509 -19.64 -16.89 -5.87
C ALA A 509 -21.13 -16.55 -5.66
N GLY A 510 -21.70 -15.73 -6.56
CA GLY A 510 -23.11 -15.30 -6.48
C GLY A 510 -23.41 -14.21 -5.43
N THR A 511 -22.39 -13.69 -4.73
CA THR A 511 -22.52 -12.62 -3.74
C THR A 511 -21.94 -11.32 -4.28
N GLN A 512 -22.72 -10.25 -4.24
CA GLN A 512 -22.27 -8.90 -4.59
C GLN A 512 -21.31 -8.40 -3.50
N ASN A 513 -20.16 -7.88 -3.91
CA ASN A 513 -19.13 -7.38 -3.02
C ASN A 513 -18.72 -6.00 -3.49
N GLN A 514 -18.88 -5.00 -2.62
CA GLN A 514 -18.52 -3.64 -2.95
C GLN A 514 -18.15 -2.84 -1.71
N ARG A 515 -17.18 -1.94 -1.84
CA ARG A 515 -16.79 -1.02 -0.78
C ARG A 515 -15.89 0.10 -1.32
N VAL A 516 -15.92 1.21 -0.62
CA VAL A 516 -14.89 2.25 -0.68
C VAL A 516 -14.41 2.52 0.74
N ALA A 517 -13.11 2.40 0.97
CA ALA A 517 -12.46 2.66 2.23
C ALA A 517 -11.43 3.80 2.09
N LEU A 518 -11.40 4.69 3.09
CA LEU A 518 -10.34 5.69 3.23
C LEU A 518 -9.26 5.09 4.13
N VAL A 519 -8.01 5.11 3.67
CA VAL A 519 -6.88 4.55 4.40
C VAL A 519 -5.88 5.67 4.62
N GLU A 520 -5.53 5.92 5.87
CA GLU A 520 -4.53 6.90 6.26
C GLU A 520 -3.40 6.21 7.02
N SER A 521 -2.18 6.70 6.85
CA SER A 521 -0.99 6.14 7.51
C SER A 521 -0.13 7.27 8.06
N PHE A 522 -0.04 7.37 9.38
CA PHE A 522 0.79 8.32 10.11
C PHE A 522 1.89 7.57 10.88
N GLY A 523 2.81 8.32 11.50
CA GLY A 523 3.85 7.72 12.32
C GLY A 523 3.30 6.97 13.54
N LYS A 524 4.14 6.14 14.17
CA LYS A 524 3.78 5.44 15.41
C LYS A 524 3.42 6.44 16.52
N PRO A 525 2.55 6.07 17.48
CA PRO A 525 2.21 6.95 18.58
C PRO A 525 3.46 7.30 19.40
N VAL A 526 3.60 8.56 19.79
CA VAL A 526 4.69 9.03 20.65
C VAL A 526 4.22 9.57 21.99
N GLY A 527 2.92 9.78 22.15
CA GLY A 527 2.32 10.20 23.40
C GLY A 527 0.84 10.52 23.27
N VAL A 528 0.28 11.05 24.35
CA VAL A 528 -1.10 11.53 24.43
C VAL A 528 -1.10 12.97 24.91
N VAL A 529 -1.92 13.83 24.29
CA VAL A 529 -2.12 15.21 24.74
C VAL A 529 -2.70 15.21 26.15
N SER A 530 -1.96 15.73 27.12
CA SER A 530 -2.39 15.81 28.52
C SER A 530 -3.02 17.15 28.88
N ASN A 531 -2.69 18.21 28.15
CA ASN A 531 -3.22 19.55 28.37
C ASN A 531 -3.04 20.40 27.10
N VAL A 532 -3.97 21.35 26.90
CA VAL A 532 -3.92 22.34 25.82
C VAL A 532 -4.12 23.72 26.45
N ASP A 533 -3.12 24.60 26.38
CA ASP A 533 -3.20 25.97 26.87
C ASP A 533 -2.89 26.96 25.74
N GLY A 534 -3.95 27.49 25.12
CA GLY A 534 -3.83 28.34 23.95
C GLY A 534 -3.21 27.59 22.76
N SER A 535 -1.99 27.97 22.38
CA SER A 535 -1.21 27.30 21.32
C SER A 535 -0.17 26.31 21.86
N ASP A 536 -0.03 26.19 23.17
CA ASP A 536 0.92 25.27 23.79
C ASP A 536 0.24 23.94 24.12
N LEU A 537 0.95 22.85 23.87
CA LEU A 537 0.46 21.47 24.00
C LEU A 537 1.40 20.69 24.93
N ASP A 538 0.85 20.14 26.02
CA ASP A 538 1.59 19.18 26.84
C ASP A 538 1.30 17.76 26.36
N VAL A 539 2.36 16.98 26.11
CA VAL A 539 2.25 15.58 25.68
C VAL A 539 2.83 14.66 26.75
N ALA A 540 1.99 13.76 27.25
CA ALA A 540 2.43 12.65 28.08
C ALA A 540 3.04 11.55 27.20
N LEU A 541 4.37 11.45 27.22
CA LEU A 541 5.12 10.40 26.52
C LEU A 541 5.12 9.06 27.29
N SER A 542 4.86 9.10 28.59
CA SER A 542 4.76 7.89 29.43
C SER A 542 4.05 8.18 30.74
N GLY A 543 3.60 7.12 31.43
CA GLY A 543 2.97 7.24 32.74
C GLY A 543 1.45 7.40 32.64
N THR A 544 0.81 7.83 33.72
CA THR A 544 -0.66 7.94 33.77
C THR A 544 -1.10 9.33 33.32
N VAL A 545 -1.92 9.38 32.27
CA VAL A 545 -2.55 10.59 31.76
C VAL A 545 -4.06 10.53 32.01
N ASP A 546 -4.65 11.68 32.34
CA ASP A 546 -6.10 11.83 32.35
C ASP A 546 -6.57 12.01 30.90
N VAL A 547 -7.62 11.29 30.51
CA VAL A 547 -8.25 11.43 29.19
C VAL A 547 -9.70 11.85 29.34
N SER A 548 -10.17 12.60 28.36
CA SER A 548 -11.54 13.12 28.29
C SER A 548 -12.59 12.04 27.98
N SER A 549 -12.18 10.93 27.36
CA SER A 549 -13.05 9.84 26.92
C SER A 549 -13.33 8.80 28.02
N SER A 550 -14.47 8.12 27.93
CA SER A 550 -14.84 7.02 28.85
C SER A 550 -14.09 5.75 28.48
N LEU A 551 -13.04 5.44 29.24
CA LEU A 551 -12.27 4.22 29.08
C LEU A 551 -12.87 3.03 29.86
N VAL A 552 -12.50 1.82 29.46
CA VAL A 552 -12.81 0.58 30.19
C VAL A 552 -11.53 0.13 30.89
N LYS A 553 -11.57 0.07 32.23
CA LYS A 553 -10.42 -0.35 33.03
C LYS A 553 -9.93 -1.74 32.63
N GLY A 554 -8.62 -1.87 32.42
CA GLY A 554 -7.95 -3.10 32.01
C GLY A 554 -7.89 -3.30 30.49
N THR A 555 -8.48 -2.41 29.71
CA THR A 555 -8.53 -2.50 28.26
C THR A 555 -7.35 -1.76 27.61
N THR A 556 -6.78 -2.38 26.58
CA THR A 556 -5.74 -1.81 25.73
C THR A 556 -6.36 -0.90 24.68
N TYR A 557 -5.72 0.26 24.45
CA TYR A 557 -6.16 1.27 23.49
C TYR A 557 -5.12 1.53 22.42
N TYR A 558 -5.61 1.73 21.21
CA TYR A 558 -4.85 2.00 20.00
C TYR A 558 -5.28 3.34 19.41
N ALA A 559 -4.34 4.08 18.83
CA ALA A 559 -4.61 5.35 18.18
C ALA A 559 -5.11 5.12 16.75
N SER A 560 -6.12 5.90 16.36
CA SER A 560 -6.41 6.14 14.95
C SER A 560 -5.62 7.32 14.40
N THR A 561 -5.67 7.53 13.09
CA THR A 561 -5.13 8.72 12.42
C THR A 561 -5.87 10.02 12.77
N GLU A 562 -7.01 9.96 13.46
CA GLU A 562 -7.67 11.12 14.09
C GLU A 562 -7.10 11.47 15.47
N GLY A 563 -6.30 10.58 16.06
CA GLY A 563 -5.86 10.65 17.45
C GLY A 563 -6.86 10.06 18.44
N THR A 564 -8.03 9.63 17.96
CA THR A 564 -9.05 8.94 18.78
C THR A 564 -8.52 7.59 19.25
N LEU A 565 -8.74 7.29 20.54
CA LEU A 565 -8.36 6.03 21.16
C LEU A 565 -9.46 4.98 21.02
N TYR A 566 -9.13 3.86 20.39
CA TYR A 566 -10.04 2.74 20.18
C TYR A 566 -9.60 1.50 20.96
N ALA A 567 -10.58 0.78 21.50
CA ALA A 567 -10.41 -0.58 21.97
C ALA A 567 -10.87 -1.56 20.88
N ALA A 568 -10.29 -2.76 20.86
CA ALA A 568 -10.76 -3.81 19.96
C ALA A 568 -12.19 -4.24 20.32
N SER A 569 -13.07 -4.35 19.32
CA SER A 569 -14.48 -4.71 19.51
C SER A 569 -14.64 -6.16 19.97
N THR A 570 -14.06 -7.13 19.25
CA THR A 570 -14.10 -8.56 19.61
C THR A 570 -12.99 -9.39 18.97
N THR A 571 -12.46 -8.95 17.82
CA THR A 571 -11.52 -9.73 17.00
C THR A 571 -10.22 -8.95 16.85
N THR A 572 -9.10 -9.59 17.20
CA THR A 572 -7.75 -9.05 16.98
C THR A 572 -6.94 -10.07 16.21
N THR A 573 -6.28 -9.64 15.14
CA THR A 573 -5.24 -10.43 14.46
C THR A 573 -3.88 -10.06 15.01
N ASP A 574 -2.79 -10.66 14.54
CA ASP A 574 -1.45 -10.28 14.99
C ASP A 574 -1.05 -8.86 14.55
N ASN A 575 -1.64 -8.34 13.48
CA ASN A 575 -1.22 -7.10 12.83
C ASN A 575 -2.19 -5.92 13.01
N TYR A 576 -3.47 -6.18 13.30
CA TYR A 576 -4.48 -5.12 13.42
C TYR A 576 -5.58 -5.47 14.43
N ILE A 577 -6.34 -4.44 14.80
CA ILE A 577 -7.60 -4.56 15.54
C ILE A 577 -8.77 -4.13 14.68
N LEU A 578 -9.94 -4.70 14.96
CA LEU A 578 -11.22 -4.18 14.49
C LEU A 578 -11.87 -3.37 15.62
N ALA A 579 -12.35 -2.18 15.29
CA ALA A 579 -13.01 -1.26 16.20
C ALA A 579 -14.32 -0.75 15.59
N ASN A 580 -15.15 -0.13 16.44
CA ASN A 580 -16.42 0.50 16.06
C ASN A 580 -17.30 -0.44 15.21
N ASP A 581 -17.68 -1.58 15.78
CA ASP A 581 -18.49 -2.61 15.12
C ASP A 581 -17.89 -3.08 13.78
N ASN A 582 -16.57 -3.23 13.75
CA ASN A 582 -15.77 -3.63 12.59
C ASN A 582 -15.79 -2.62 11.42
N SER A 583 -16.21 -1.37 11.65
CA SER A 583 -16.17 -0.31 10.62
C SER A 583 -14.80 0.38 10.52
N VAL A 584 -13.94 0.19 11.52
CA VAL A 584 -12.60 0.80 11.59
C VAL A 584 -11.57 -0.30 11.83
N VAL A 585 -10.51 -0.30 11.01
CA VAL A 585 -9.35 -1.19 11.15
C VAL A 585 -8.16 -0.35 11.58
N ILE A 586 -7.48 -0.70 12.67
CA ILE A 586 -6.33 0.04 13.19
C ILE A 586 -5.14 -0.90 13.31
N SER A 587 -3.98 -0.46 12.83
CA SER A 587 -2.74 -1.21 12.95
C SER A 587 -2.32 -1.38 14.42
N LYS A 588 -1.80 -2.55 14.78
CA LYS A 588 -1.43 -2.84 16.18
C LYS A 588 -0.18 -2.08 16.66
N ASP A 589 0.66 -1.62 15.75
CA ASP A 589 1.76 -0.71 16.05
C ASP A 589 1.28 0.70 16.45
N ALA A 590 -0.02 0.97 16.35
CA ALA A 590 -0.68 2.15 16.91
C ALA A 590 -1.03 1.99 18.41
N LEU A 591 -0.43 1.04 19.12
CA LEU A 591 -0.65 0.83 20.55
C LEU A 591 -0.27 2.08 21.35
N VAL A 592 -1.18 2.59 22.18
CA VAL A 592 -0.94 3.76 23.04
C VAL A 592 -0.72 3.35 24.49
N GLY A 593 -1.55 2.45 25.00
CA GLY A 593 -1.51 2.11 26.41
C GLY A 593 -2.69 1.31 26.93
N VAL A 594 -2.78 1.21 28.27
CA VAL A 594 -3.82 0.44 28.97
C VAL A 594 -4.56 1.32 29.96
N ALA A 595 -5.88 1.25 29.95
CA ALA A 595 -6.71 2.02 30.87
C ALA A 595 -6.65 1.46 32.29
N VAL A 596 -6.40 2.32 33.29
CA VAL A 596 -6.39 1.96 34.72
C VAL A 596 -7.61 2.46 35.48
N SER A 597 -8.36 3.38 34.88
CA SER A 597 -9.68 3.83 35.30
C SER A 597 -10.50 4.26 34.08
N SER A 598 -11.74 4.70 34.30
CA SER A 598 -12.58 5.23 33.22
C SER A 598 -12.12 6.57 32.64
N LYS A 599 -11.10 7.20 33.22
CA LYS A 599 -10.51 8.47 32.75
C LYS A 599 -9.00 8.48 32.75
N LYS A 600 -8.35 7.34 33.06
CA LYS A 600 -6.90 7.28 33.19
C LYS A 600 -6.32 6.21 32.29
N LEU A 601 -5.41 6.62 31.44
CA LEU A 601 -4.63 5.75 30.56
C LEU A 601 -3.19 5.71 31.06
N VAL A 602 -2.61 4.53 31.18
CA VAL A 602 -1.16 4.38 31.32
C VAL A 602 -0.58 4.31 29.91
N VAL A 603 0.13 5.37 29.51
CA VAL A 603 0.81 5.49 28.23
C VAL A 603 2.08 4.64 28.24
N THR A 604 2.27 3.82 27.19
CA THR A 604 3.34 2.83 27.07
C THR A 604 4.12 2.92 25.75
N VAL A 605 4.04 4.06 25.08
CA VAL A 605 4.65 4.32 23.75
C VAL A 605 6.17 4.40 23.79
#